data_AF-A0A665WI00-F1
#
_entry.id   AF-A0A665WI00-F1
#
_cell.length_a   1.000
_cell.length_b   1.000
_cell.length_c   1.000
_cell.angle_alpha   90.00
_cell.angle_beta   90.00
_cell.angle_gamma   90.00
#
_symmetry.space_group_name_H-M   'P 1'
#
loop_
_entity.id
_entity.type
_entity.pdbx_description
1 polymer ?
#
loop_
_entity_poly.entity_id
_entity_poly.type
_entity_poly.pdbx_seq_one_letter_code
_entity_poly.pdbx_strand_id
1 'polypeptide(L)'
;DPGSSVESRWMRSARFSYLHMKYLFFSWLAVLVGSWIVYVEYSSYTELCRGHDCKISICDKYRKGVIDGSACSSLCEKDTLYLGKCFTAKANSQAKVGDQANLANLATQVLSIADANKDGHISLPEARSTWALLQLNEFLLALVLQDREHTPKLLGFCGDLYVMEKVPHSPLFGISLPWIIEVWIPTGLRRRMDQLFTPSWPHKAKISIGLLELVEDVFHGTFGSFLMCDVRATSFGYNDRHDLKVMDAQYIVPEAIFQEDIRQQRCDVDEDCLYGADCLTSCDLTKHRCTPEVTRPNLAKACEALKDYILRGAPSDVREELEKQLYACIALKGSTEHMEIEHSLILNNLKTLLWKKISHTKDS
;
A
#
# COMPACT_ATOMS: atom_id res chain seq x y z
N ASP A 1 71.29 -30.30 -14.36
CA ASP A 1 70.59 -30.16 -13.07
C ASP A 1 69.10 -30.49 -13.18
N PRO A 2 68.62 -31.52 -12.45
CA PRO A 2 67.21 -31.92 -12.46
C PRO A 2 66.32 -31.08 -11.53
N GLY A 3 66.85 -30.02 -10.90
CA GLY A 3 66.17 -29.22 -9.87
C GLY A 3 65.13 -28.22 -10.38
N SER A 4 65.17 -27.79 -11.65
CA SER A 4 64.32 -26.70 -12.15
C SER A 4 62.91 -27.11 -12.59
N SER A 5 62.65 -28.42 -12.79
CA SER A 5 61.32 -28.90 -13.22
C SER A 5 60.35 -29.17 -12.05
N VAL A 6 60.90 -29.42 -10.85
CA VAL A 6 60.13 -29.77 -9.64
C VAL A 6 59.48 -28.53 -9.03
N GLU A 7 60.21 -27.42 -8.93
CA GLU A 7 59.75 -26.16 -8.33
C GLU A 7 58.51 -25.56 -9.05
N SER A 8 58.46 -25.68 -10.39
CA SER A 8 57.35 -25.18 -11.20
C SER A 8 56.04 -25.99 -11.06
N ARG A 9 56.12 -27.22 -10.56
CA ARG A 9 54.98 -28.12 -10.32
C ARG A 9 54.41 -27.93 -8.91
N TRP A 10 55.27 -27.71 -7.91
CA TRP A 10 54.86 -27.37 -6.54
C TRP A 10 54.18 -26.00 -6.45
N MET A 11 54.69 -24.97 -7.15
CA MET A 11 54.04 -23.66 -7.18
C MET A 11 52.65 -23.67 -7.84
N ARG A 12 52.45 -24.50 -8.88
CA ARG A 12 51.13 -24.67 -9.52
C ARG A 12 50.16 -25.46 -8.65
N SER A 13 50.62 -26.52 -7.97
CA SER A 13 49.81 -27.30 -7.03
C SER A 13 49.39 -26.50 -5.78
N ALA A 14 50.29 -25.69 -5.24
CA ALA A 14 50.00 -24.80 -4.10
C ALA A 14 49.03 -23.67 -4.47
N ARG A 15 49.17 -23.06 -5.65
CA ARG A 15 48.20 -22.07 -6.18
C ARG A 15 46.82 -22.70 -6.40
N PHE A 16 46.74 -23.90 -6.95
CA PHE A 16 45.48 -24.61 -7.16
C PHE A 16 44.79 -24.98 -5.83
N SER A 17 45.54 -25.47 -4.84
CA SER A 17 45.02 -25.74 -3.49
C SER A 17 44.54 -24.49 -2.76
N TYR A 18 45.24 -23.36 -2.89
CA TYR A 18 44.83 -22.11 -2.26
C TYR A 18 43.58 -21.49 -2.91
N LEU A 19 43.46 -21.57 -4.24
CA LEU A 19 42.24 -21.19 -4.95
C LEU A 19 41.07 -22.08 -4.55
N HIS A 20 41.27 -23.40 -4.46
CA HIS A 20 40.22 -24.33 -4.06
C HIS A 20 39.78 -24.13 -2.61
N MET A 21 40.71 -23.87 -1.68
CA MET A 21 40.39 -23.52 -0.29
C MET A 21 39.64 -22.18 -0.19
N LYS A 22 40.00 -21.18 -1.00
CA LYS A 22 39.26 -19.91 -1.05
C LYS A 22 37.82 -20.12 -1.52
N TYR A 23 37.62 -20.90 -2.58
CA TYR A 23 36.27 -21.20 -3.07
C TYR A 23 35.42 -21.95 -2.04
N LEU A 24 36.00 -22.94 -1.35
CA LEU A 24 35.31 -23.64 -0.26
C LEU A 24 34.98 -22.72 0.91
N PHE A 25 35.88 -21.80 1.28
CA PHE A 25 35.63 -20.82 2.33
C PHE A 25 34.52 -19.85 1.97
N PHE A 26 34.53 -19.28 0.76
CA PHE A 26 33.46 -18.38 0.32
C PHE A 26 32.12 -19.09 0.12
N SER A 27 32.14 -20.35 -0.34
CA SER A 27 30.92 -21.16 -0.45
C SER A 27 30.33 -21.48 0.93
N TRP A 28 31.17 -21.87 1.88
CA TRP A 28 30.73 -22.11 3.27
C TRP A 28 30.21 -20.83 3.93
N LEU A 29 30.91 -19.71 3.75
CA LEU A 29 30.48 -18.41 4.27
C LEU A 29 29.14 -17.98 3.66
N ALA A 30 28.95 -18.18 2.35
CA ALA A 30 27.68 -17.87 1.68
C ALA A 30 26.52 -18.72 2.22
N VAL A 31 26.74 -20.01 2.49
CA VAL A 31 25.72 -20.89 3.09
C VAL A 31 25.41 -20.48 4.53
N LEU A 32 26.44 -20.18 5.33
CA LEU A 32 26.25 -19.80 6.74
C LEU A 32 25.54 -18.44 6.86
N VAL A 33 25.99 -17.45 6.09
CA VAL A 33 25.35 -16.12 6.03
C VAL A 33 23.95 -16.23 5.44
N GLY A 34 23.75 -17.00 4.37
CA GLY A 34 22.43 -17.25 3.79
C GLY A 34 21.47 -17.93 4.77
N SER A 35 21.93 -18.94 5.51
CA SER A 35 21.13 -19.61 6.54
C SER A 35 20.82 -18.69 7.72
N TRP A 36 21.78 -17.86 8.16
CA TRP A 36 21.56 -16.88 9.22
C TRP A 36 20.58 -15.79 8.78
N ILE A 37 20.67 -15.32 7.55
CA ILE A 37 19.73 -14.35 6.96
C ILE A 37 18.32 -14.94 6.87
N VAL A 38 18.16 -16.15 6.35
CA VAL A 38 16.85 -16.82 6.29
C VAL A 38 16.28 -16.99 7.70
N TYR A 39 17.12 -17.33 8.67
CA TYR A 39 16.73 -17.42 10.08
C TYR A 39 16.33 -16.05 10.65
N VAL A 40 17.07 -14.98 10.38
CA VAL A 40 16.78 -13.62 10.86
C VAL A 40 15.53 -13.06 10.20
N GLU A 41 15.31 -13.28 8.90
CA GLU A 41 14.08 -12.87 8.20
C GLU A 41 12.88 -13.66 8.73
N TYR A 42 13.00 -14.99 8.86
CA TYR A 42 11.96 -15.82 9.46
C TYR A 42 11.66 -15.41 10.91
N SER A 43 12.70 -15.18 11.70
CA SER A 43 12.60 -14.70 13.08
C SER A 43 11.97 -13.31 13.15
N SER A 44 12.36 -12.38 12.29
CA SER A 44 11.80 -11.02 12.24
C SER A 44 10.34 -11.03 11.77
N TYR A 45 9.98 -11.92 10.83
CA TYR A 45 8.60 -12.15 10.40
C TYR A 45 7.74 -12.75 11.52
N THR A 46 8.31 -13.60 12.37
CA THR A 46 7.64 -14.11 13.58
C THR A 46 7.58 -13.11 14.74
N GLU A 47 8.52 -12.15 14.80
CA GLU A 47 8.64 -11.17 15.91
C GLU A 47 7.80 -9.91 15.69
N LEU A 48 7.54 -9.49 14.45
CA LEU A 48 6.79 -8.24 14.19
C LEU A 48 5.28 -8.35 14.48
N CYS A 49 4.76 -9.56 14.64
CA CYS A 49 3.38 -9.82 15.03
C CYS A 49 3.31 -11.06 15.91
N ARG A 50 3.29 -10.85 17.24
CA ARG A 50 2.72 -11.82 18.19
C ARG A 50 1.22 -12.01 17.92
N GLY A 51 0.82 -12.48 16.75
CA GLY A 51 -0.58 -12.72 16.39
C GLY A 51 -1.23 -13.68 17.37
N HIS A 52 -0.45 -14.64 17.90
CA HIS A 52 -0.88 -15.53 18.97
C HIS A 52 -1.16 -14.79 20.30
N ASP A 53 -0.25 -13.94 20.78
CA ASP A 53 -0.47 -13.21 22.05
C ASP A 53 -1.52 -12.11 21.91
N CYS A 54 -1.63 -11.51 20.72
CA CYS A 54 -2.70 -10.59 20.35
C CYS A 54 -4.06 -11.31 20.39
N LYS A 55 -4.17 -12.47 19.75
CA LYS A 55 -5.37 -13.32 19.79
C LYS A 55 -5.74 -13.70 21.22
N ILE A 56 -4.77 -14.16 22.03
CA ILE A 56 -5.02 -14.49 23.45
C ILE A 56 -5.58 -13.29 24.21
N SER A 57 -4.92 -12.13 24.11
CA SER A 57 -5.33 -10.90 24.79
C SER A 57 -6.74 -10.45 24.39
N ILE A 58 -7.07 -10.51 23.10
CA ILE A 58 -8.38 -10.09 22.59
C ILE A 58 -9.46 -11.09 22.99
N CYS A 59 -9.20 -12.38 22.88
CA CYS A 59 -10.15 -13.39 23.30
C CYS A 59 -10.40 -13.39 24.82
N ASP A 60 -9.41 -13.02 25.63
CA ASP A 60 -9.61 -12.80 27.07
C ASP A 60 -10.55 -11.60 27.34
N LYS A 61 -10.35 -10.47 26.65
CA LYS A 61 -11.25 -9.31 26.75
C LYS A 61 -12.67 -9.62 26.28
N TYR A 62 -12.82 -10.40 25.20
CA TYR A 62 -14.11 -10.82 24.67
C TYR A 62 -14.87 -11.70 25.67
N ARG A 63 -14.22 -12.73 26.23
CA ARG A 63 -14.83 -13.63 27.24
C ARG A 63 -15.23 -12.90 28.52
N LYS A 64 -14.56 -11.80 28.85
CA LYS A 64 -14.89 -10.91 29.97
C LYS A 64 -16.01 -9.91 29.66
N GLY A 65 -16.53 -9.89 28.43
CA GLY A 65 -17.57 -8.94 27.99
C GLY A 65 -17.08 -7.49 27.92
N VAL A 66 -15.77 -7.27 27.75
CA VAL A 66 -15.18 -5.91 27.68
C VAL A 66 -15.24 -5.35 26.26
N ILE A 67 -15.17 -6.23 25.27
CA ILE A 67 -15.22 -5.94 23.83
C ILE A 67 -16.21 -6.89 23.17
N ASP A 68 -16.69 -6.50 21.99
CA ASP A 68 -17.55 -7.33 21.16
C ASP A 68 -17.30 -7.03 19.67
N GLY A 69 -17.95 -7.79 18.79
CA GLY A 69 -17.87 -7.57 17.36
C GLY A 69 -18.30 -8.80 16.56
N SER A 70 -18.67 -8.55 15.30
CA SER A 70 -19.24 -9.55 14.40
C SER A 70 -18.31 -10.74 14.11
N ALA A 71 -17.00 -10.56 14.30
CA ALA A 71 -15.98 -11.59 14.09
C ALA A 71 -15.45 -12.23 15.40
N CYS A 72 -15.84 -11.75 16.59
CA CYS A 72 -15.29 -12.25 17.86
C CYS A 72 -15.56 -13.74 18.09
N SER A 73 -16.80 -14.21 17.87
CA SER A 73 -17.12 -15.65 18.01
C SER A 73 -16.31 -16.51 17.01
N SER A 74 -16.16 -16.04 15.77
CA SER A 74 -15.38 -16.74 14.74
C SER A 74 -13.88 -16.80 15.06
N LEU A 75 -13.34 -15.77 15.72
CA LEU A 75 -11.94 -15.69 16.11
C LEU A 75 -11.62 -16.48 17.40
N CYS A 76 -12.50 -16.44 18.40
CA CYS A 76 -12.20 -16.88 19.77
C CYS A 76 -12.88 -18.18 20.21
N GLU A 77 -13.93 -18.62 19.49
CA GLU A 77 -14.71 -19.82 19.81
C GLU A 77 -14.65 -20.85 18.68
N LYS A 78 -14.86 -20.42 17.43
CA LYS A 78 -14.96 -21.32 16.28
C LYS A 78 -13.64 -21.57 15.55
N ASP A 79 -12.60 -20.79 15.84
CA ASP A 79 -11.28 -20.85 15.21
C ASP A 79 -11.30 -20.89 13.67
N THR A 80 -12.30 -20.24 13.04
CA THR A 80 -12.43 -20.18 11.58
C THR A 80 -11.65 -19.01 10.98
N LEU A 81 -11.21 -18.07 11.81
CA LEU A 81 -10.51 -16.86 11.40
C LEU A 81 -9.05 -16.89 11.83
N TYR A 82 -8.15 -16.77 10.85
CA TYR A 82 -6.70 -16.78 11.07
C TYR A 82 -6.13 -15.39 10.79
N LEU A 83 -5.38 -14.86 11.76
CA LEU A 83 -4.67 -13.60 11.61
C LEU A 83 -3.49 -13.81 10.65
N GLY A 84 -3.51 -13.09 9.53
CA GLY A 84 -2.48 -13.16 8.49
C GLY A 84 -1.46 -12.03 8.65
N LYS A 85 -1.41 -11.14 7.66
CA LYS A 85 -0.59 -9.91 7.72
C LYS A 85 -1.23 -8.90 8.66
N CYS A 86 -0.42 -8.21 9.45
CA CYS A 86 -0.86 -7.06 10.23
C CYS A 86 -0.73 -5.80 9.38
N PHE A 87 -1.83 -5.05 9.27
CA PHE A 87 -1.88 -3.84 8.47
C PHE A 87 -1.53 -2.59 9.30
N THR A 88 -1.71 -2.61 10.62
CA THR A 88 -1.40 -1.48 11.52
C THR A 88 -0.75 -1.90 12.83
N ALA A 89 0.36 -1.25 13.19
CA ALA A 89 1.05 -1.47 14.46
C ALA A 89 0.77 -0.37 15.51
N LYS A 90 0.00 0.68 15.16
CA LYS A 90 -0.14 1.88 16.01
C LYS A 90 -1.52 2.53 15.86
N ALA A 91 -2.36 2.36 16.89
CA ALA A 91 -3.71 2.92 16.97
C ALA A 91 -3.75 4.31 17.65
N ASN A 92 -2.87 5.24 17.24
CA ASN A 92 -2.75 6.57 17.90
C ASN A 92 -3.07 7.74 16.94
N SER A 93 -4.13 7.64 16.16
CA SER A 93 -4.65 8.76 15.36
C SER A 93 -6.12 8.97 15.74
N GLN A 94 -6.54 10.21 15.99
CA GLN A 94 -7.95 10.54 16.06
C GLN A 94 -8.41 10.82 14.63
N ALA A 95 -9.12 9.89 14.01
CA ALA A 95 -9.71 10.16 12.70
C ALA A 95 -10.86 11.16 12.83
N LYS A 96 -10.86 12.22 12.02
CA LYS A 96 -12.02 13.11 11.84
C LYS A 96 -12.41 13.09 10.37
N VAL A 97 -13.67 12.82 10.08
CA VAL A 97 -14.23 12.94 8.72
C VAL A 97 -14.24 14.42 8.33
N GLY A 98 -14.04 14.73 7.04
CA GLY A 98 -14.13 16.09 6.52
C GLY A 98 -15.47 16.76 6.85
N ASP A 99 -15.46 18.08 6.89
CA ASP A 99 -16.64 18.89 7.22
C ASP A 99 -17.61 18.85 6.03
N GLN A 100 -18.86 18.40 6.27
CA GLN A 100 -20.03 18.47 5.37
C GLN A 100 -19.94 17.54 4.13
N ALA A 101 -20.79 16.52 3.96
CA ALA A 101 -22.19 16.71 3.57
C ALA A 101 -23.13 15.53 3.90
N ASN A 102 -22.68 14.45 4.55
CA ASN A 102 -23.51 13.25 4.79
C ASN A 102 -23.23 12.56 6.14
N LEU A 103 -23.00 13.34 7.20
CA LEU A 103 -22.74 12.78 8.54
C LEU A 103 -23.89 11.88 9.02
N ALA A 104 -25.14 12.18 8.64
CA ALA A 104 -26.29 11.34 8.96
C ALA A 104 -26.21 9.95 8.32
N ASN A 105 -25.84 9.87 7.03
CA ASN A 105 -25.69 8.58 6.34
C ASN A 105 -24.50 7.80 6.90
N LEU A 106 -23.38 8.48 7.17
CA LEU A 106 -22.23 7.84 7.81
C LEU A 106 -22.60 7.32 9.20
N ALA A 107 -23.32 8.12 10.00
CA ALA A 107 -23.79 7.68 11.31
C ALA A 107 -24.69 6.45 11.17
N THR A 108 -25.60 6.39 10.20
CA THR A 108 -26.43 5.19 9.97
C THR A 108 -25.60 3.96 9.56
N GLN A 109 -24.56 4.12 8.75
CA GLN A 109 -23.64 3.04 8.39
C GLN A 109 -22.80 2.58 9.59
N VAL A 110 -22.32 3.52 10.40
CA VAL A 110 -21.57 3.21 11.63
C VAL A 110 -22.47 2.45 12.61
N LEU A 111 -23.71 2.91 12.81
CA LEU A 111 -24.66 2.27 13.71
C LEU A 111 -25.04 0.86 13.23
N SER A 112 -25.18 0.65 11.93
CA SER A 112 -25.51 -0.67 11.37
C SER A 112 -24.37 -1.69 11.48
N ILE A 113 -23.12 -1.22 11.51
CA ILE A 113 -21.94 -2.07 11.76
C ILE A 113 -21.72 -2.28 13.25
N ALA A 114 -22.01 -1.28 14.07
CA ALA A 114 -21.84 -1.35 15.53
C ALA A 114 -22.74 -2.41 16.18
N ASP A 115 -23.97 -2.57 15.68
CA ASP A 115 -24.91 -3.64 16.07
C ASP A 115 -24.43 -4.99 15.51
N ALA A 116 -23.47 -5.61 16.20
CA ALA A 116 -22.77 -6.80 15.73
C ALA A 116 -23.65 -8.05 15.81
N ASN A 117 -24.52 -8.12 16.82
CA ASN A 117 -25.44 -9.23 17.04
C ASN A 117 -26.78 -9.07 16.28
N LYS A 118 -27.03 -7.90 15.68
CA LYS A 118 -28.23 -7.53 14.91
C LYS A 118 -29.50 -7.56 15.74
N ASP A 119 -29.43 -7.18 17.01
CA ASP A 119 -30.57 -7.10 17.91
C ASP A 119 -31.29 -5.74 17.87
N GLY A 120 -30.78 -4.78 17.10
CA GLY A 120 -31.32 -3.43 16.96
C GLY A 120 -30.89 -2.47 18.06
N HIS A 121 -30.05 -2.91 19.00
CA HIS A 121 -29.48 -2.13 20.08
C HIS A 121 -27.95 -2.17 20.02
N ILE A 122 -27.31 -1.16 20.63
CA ILE A 122 -25.84 -1.10 20.72
C ILE A 122 -25.48 -1.20 22.18
N SER A 123 -24.86 -2.31 22.56
CA SER A 123 -24.35 -2.55 23.90
C SER A 123 -23.07 -1.75 24.17
N LEU A 124 -22.69 -1.60 25.45
CA LEU A 124 -21.45 -0.91 25.82
C LEU A 124 -20.19 -1.55 25.19
N PRO A 125 -20.04 -2.90 25.16
CA PRO A 125 -18.90 -3.55 24.50
C PRO A 125 -18.86 -3.31 22.99
N GLU A 126 -20.01 -3.32 22.30
CA GLU A 126 -20.11 -3.01 20.87
C GLU A 126 -19.74 -1.55 20.58
N ALA A 127 -20.29 -0.61 21.36
CA ALA A 127 -19.97 0.82 21.24
C ALA A 127 -18.48 1.08 21.46
N ARG A 128 -17.87 0.44 22.48
CA ARG A 128 -16.45 0.58 22.78
C ARG A 128 -15.56 0.06 21.67
N SER A 129 -15.91 -1.10 21.10
CA SER A 129 -15.15 -1.73 20.03
C SER A 129 -15.24 -0.91 18.75
N THR A 130 -16.44 -0.49 18.38
CA THR A 130 -16.68 0.39 17.23
C THR A 130 -15.94 1.73 17.39
N TRP A 131 -16.00 2.35 18.57
CA TRP A 131 -15.30 3.62 18.82
C TRP A 131 -13.78 3.51 18.72
N ALA A 132 -13.21 2.37 19.12
CA ALA A 132 -11.79 2.13 18.94
C ALA A 132 -11.41 2.02 17.46
N LEU A 133 -12.24 1.35 16.65
CA LEU A 133 -12.00 1.19 15.22
C LEU A 133 -12.17 2.49 14.44
N LEU A 134 -13.15 3.33 14.80
CA LEU A 134 -13.37 4.62 14.15
C LEU A 134 -12.18 5.59 14.28
N GLN A 135 -11.27 5.36 15.22
CA GLN A 135 -10.04 6.13 15.34
C GLN A 135 -9.01 5.75 14.27
N LEU A 136 -9.16 4.59 13.62
CA LEU A 136 -8.28 4.15 12.55
C LEU A 136 -8.73 4.76 11.21
N ASN A 137 -7.88 5.59 10.59
CA ASN A 137 -8.16 6.21 9.28
C ASN A 137 -8.49 5.15 8.20
N GLU A 138 -7.75 4.06 8.19
CA GLU A 138 -7.95 2.94 7.26
C GLU A 138 -9.31 2.25 7.42
N PHE A 139 -9.80 2.12 8.65
CA PHE A 139 -11.11 1.52 8.93
C PHE A 139 -12.23 2.47 8.50
N LEU A 140 -12.09 3.76 8.84
CA LEU A 140 -13.02 4.80 8.45
C LEU A 140 -13.12 4.91 6.92
N LEU A 141 -11.98 4.85 6.22
CA LEU A 141 -11.96 4.88 4.76
C LEU A 141 -12.59 3.62 4.16
N ALA A 142 -12.34 2.44 4.74
CA ALA A 142 -12.96 1.22 4.30
C ALA A 142 -14.49 1.24 4.47
N LEU A 143 -14.99 1.92 5.50
CA LEU A 143 -16.43 2.15 5.70
C LEU A 143 -17.00 3.14 4.66
N VAL A 144 -16.33 4.28 4.50
CA VAL A 144 -16.73 5.35 3.57
C VAL A 144 -16.76 4.87 2.12
N LEU A 145 -15.80 4.03 1.74
CA LEU A 145 -15.66 3.49 0.39
C LEU A 145 -16.19 2.06 0.26
N GLN A 146 -16.95 1.55 1.23
CA GLN A 146 -17.39 0.13 1.28
C GLN A 146 -18.23 -0.28 0.05
N ASP A 147 -18.98 0.67 -0.52
CA ASP A 147 -19.82 0.46 -1.70
C ASP A 147 -19.05 0.64 -3.02
N ARG A 148 -17.74 0.93 -2.96
CA ARG A 148 -16.88 1.12 -4.13
C ARG A 148 -16.12 -0.15 -4.46
N GLU A 149 -15.88 -0.39 -5.74
CA GLU A 149 -15.21 -1.61 -6.20
C GLU A 149 -13.73 -1.65 -5.81
N HIS A 150 -13.14 -0.52 -5.40
CA HIS A 150 -11.72 -0.41 -5.10
C HIS A 150 -11.32 -0.79 -3.68
N THR A 151 -12.28 -1.06 -2.79
CA THR A 151 -11.98 -1.44 -1.40
C THR A 151 -12.21 -2.93 -1.15
N PRO A 152 -11.34 -3.55 -0.34
CA PRO A 152 -11.63 -4.87 0.22
C PRO A 152 -12.89 -4.84 1.08
N LYS A 153 -13.75 -5.84 0.92
CA LYS A 153 -14.94 -5.99 1.78
C LYS A 153 -14.55 -6.21 3.24
N LEU A 154 -15.17 -5.44 4.14
CA LEU A 154 -15.12 -5.68 5.58
C LEU A 154 -15.93 -6.94 5.92
N LEU A 155 -15.25 -7.97 6.41
CA LEU A 155 -15.87 -9.24 6.82
C LEU A 155 -16.39 -9.17 8.26
N GLY A 156 -15.75 -8.38 9.10
CA GLY A 156 -16.16 -8.14 10.48
C GLY A 156 -15.04 -7.58 11.34
N PHE A 157 -15.31 -7.42 12.62
CA PHE A 157 -14.36 -6.89 13.59
C PHE A 157 -14.50 -7.57 14.96
N CYS A 158 -13.49 -7.41 15.81
CA CYS A 158 -13.49 -7.84 17.19
C CYS A 158 -12.63 -6.90 18.04
N GLY A 159 -13.26 -6.08 18.89
CA GLY A 159 -12.56 -5.05 19.63
C GLY A 159 -11.94 -4.01 18.70
N ASP A 160 -10.63 -3.81 18.81
CA ASP A 160 -9.80 -2.93 17.98
C ASP A 160 -9.19 -3.63 16.76
N LEU A 161 -9.54 -4.90 16.51
CA LEU A 161 -9.17 -5.61 15.28
C LEU A 161 -10.31 -5.61 14.29
N TYR A 162 -10.00 -5.43 13.01
CA TYR A 162 -10.93 -5.61 11.91
C TYR A 162 -10.36 -6.59 10.88
N VAL A 163 -11.24 -7.20 10.08
CA VAL A 163 -10.89 -8.22 9.12
C VAL A 163 -11.50 -7.89 7.77
N MET A 164 -10.65 -7.89 6.75
CA MET A 164 -11.00 -7.62 5.36
C MET A 164 -10.90 -8.89 4.51
N GLU A 165 -11.57 -8.88 3.35
CA GLU A 165 -11.38 -9.92 2.35
C GLU A 165 -9.91 -10.03 1.93
N LYS A 166 -9.46 -11.26 1.68
CA LYS A 166 -8.09 -11.50 1.23
C LYS A 166 -7.98 -11.11 -0.23
N VAL A 167 -7.09 -10.16 -0.53
CA VAL A 167 -6.70 -9.84 -1.90
C VAL A 167 -5.60 -10.79 -2.37
N PRO A 168 -5.81 -11.54 -3.46
CA PRO A 168 -4.93 -12.62 -3.88
C PRO A 168 -3.57 -12.12 -4.41
N HIS A 169 -3.56 -11.00 -5.14
CA HIS A 169 -2.35 -10.48 -5.80
C HIS A 169 -1.94 -9.14 -5.18
N SER A 170 -0.82 -9.14 -4.44
CA SER A 170 -0.22 -7.95 -3.82
C SER A 170 1.29 -8.18 -3.65
N PRO A 171 2.16 -7.18 -3.91
CA PRO A 171 1.88 -5.78 -4.30
C PRO A 171 1.37 -5.64 -5.75
N LEU A 172 0.94 -4.44 -6.15
CA LEU A 172 0.41 -4.12 -7.49
C LEU A 172 1.36 -4.53 -8.62
N PHE A 173 2.65 -4.23 -8.44
CA PHE A 173 3.73 -4.66 -9.30
C PHE A 173 5.07 -4.59 -8.56
N GLY A 174 6.06 -5.31 -9.11
CA GLY A 174 7.38 -5.40 -8.52
C GLY A 174 7.46 -6.51 -7.46
N ILE A 175 8.64 -7.10 -7.35
CA ILE A 175 8.88 -8.16 -6.37
C ILE A 175 9.39 -7.53 -5.07
N SER A 176 8.73 -7.81 -3.95
CA SER A 176 9.28 -7.50 -2.62
C SER A 176 10.42 -8.49 -2.33
N LEU A 177 11.63 -8.12 -2.71
CA LEU A 177 12.82 -8.92 -2.45
C LEU A 177 13.47 -8.46 -1.14
N PRO A 178 13.92 -9.38 -0.27
CA PRO A 178 14.80 -9.04 0.83
C PRO A 178 15.98 -8.21 0.33
N TRP A 179 16.35 -7.16 1.06
CA TRP A 179 17.38 -6.18 0.65
C TRP A 179 18.70 -6.81 0.17
N ILE A 180 19.07 -7.99 0.69
CA ILE A 180 20.27 -8.74 0.26
C ILE A 180 20.17 -9.27 -1.17
N ILE A 181 18.97 -9.72 -1.58
CA ILE A 181 18.74 -10.21 -2.94
C ILE A 181 18.74 -9.03 -3.92
N GLU A 182 18.26 -7.85 -3.50
CA GLU A 182 18.34 -6.63 -4.32
C GLU A 182 19.80 -6.25 -4.64
N VAL A 183 20.73 -6.44 -3.71
CA VAL A 183 22.16 -6.13 -3.89
C VAL A 183 22.84 -7.08 -4.90
N TRP A 184 22.36 -8.32 -5.00
CA TRP A 184 22.97 -9.36 -5.85
C TRP A 184 22.35 -9.49 -7.25
N ILE A 185 21.20 -8.87 -7.51
CA ILE A 185 20.52 -8.95 -8.80
C ILE A 185 20.89 -7.75 -9.70
N PRO A 186 21.54 -7.98 -10.86
CA PRO A 186 21.74 -6.94 -11.86
C PRO A 186 20.41 -6.32 -12.29
N THR A 187 20.34 -5.00 -12.44
CA THR A 187 19.12 -4.25 -12.81
C THR A 187 18.41 -4.81 -14.05
N GLY A 188 19.16 -5.36 -15.01
CA GLY A 188 18.61 -6.01 -16.20
C GLY A 188 17.87 -7.34 -15.92
N LEU A 189 18.33 -8.12 -14.94
CA LEU A 189 17.66 -9.37 -14.53
C LEU A 189 16.39 -9.07 -13.72
N ARG A 190 16.42 -8.04 -12.86
CA ARG A 190 15.24 -7.54 -12.13
C ARG A 190 14.11 -7.13 -13.09
N ARG A 191 14.44 -6.34 -14.12
CA ARG A 191 13.49 -5.93 -15.16
C ARG A 191 12.85 -7.09 -15.90
N ARG A 192 13.58 -8.18 -16.11
CA ARG A 192 13.09 -9.39 -16.79
C ARG A 192 12.21 -10.24 -15.87
N MET A 193 12.57 -10.32 -14.58
CA MET A 193 11.77 -11.01 -13.57
C MET A 193 10.44 -10.29 -13.34
N ASP A 194 10.44 -8.96 -13.21
CA ASP A 194 9.23 -8.18 -13.05
C ASP A 194 8.26 -8.35 -14.24
N GLN A 195 8.77 -8.56 -15.46
CA GLN A 195 7.93 -8.85 -16.62
C GLN A 195 7.20 -10.20 -16.52
N LEU A 196 7.86 -11.23 -15.98
CA LEU A 196 7.31 -12.59 -15.92
C LEU A 196 6.14 -12.70 -14.92
N PHE A 197 6.14 -11.87 -13.88
CA PHE A 197 5.13 -11.87 -12.82
C PHE A 197 4.07 -10.78 -12.97
N THR A 198 4.07 -10.02 -14.08
CA THR A 198 3.02 -9.03 -14.36
C THR A 198 1.99 -9.58 -15.32
N PRO A 199 0.69 -9.22 -15.17
CA PRO A 199 -0.36 -9.72 -16.04
C PRO A 199 -0.21 -9.16 -17.47
N SER A 200 -0.98 -9.70 -18.42
CA SER A 200 -0.97 -9.19 -19.80
C SER A 200 -1.37 -7.70 -19.83
N TRP A 201 -0.90 -6.97 -20.85
CA TRP A 201 -1.11 -5.52 -20.90
C TRP A 201 -2.58 -5.06 -20.77
N PRO A 202 -3.59 -5.75 -21.37
CA PRO A 202 -5.00 -5.39 -21.16
C PRO A 202 -5.43 -5.41 -19.68
N HIS A 203 -4.97 -6.41 -18.91
CA HIS A 203 -5.23 -6.47 -17.49
C HIS A 203 -4.50 -5.37 -16.71
N LYS A 204 -3.27 -5.00 -17.11
CA LYS A 204 -2.58 -3.83 -16.53
C LYS A 204 -3.37 -2.55 -16.76
N ALA A 205 -3.94 -2.39 -17.95
CA ALA A 205 -4.78 -1.25 -18.29
C ALA A 205 -6.05 -1.22 -17.45
N LYS A 206 -6.74 -2.36 -17.26
CA LYS A 206 -7.91 -2.46 -16.37
C LYS A 206 -7.58 -2.06 -14.92
N ILE A 207 -6.49 -2.60 -14.38
CA ILE A 207 -6.01 -2.25 -13.03
C ILE A 207 -5.68 -0.75 -12.92
N SER A 208 -5.03 -0.20 -13.96
CA SER A 208 -4.66 1.22 -14.00
C SER A 208 -5.88 2.13 -14.04
N ILE A 209 -6.92 1.75 -14.79
CA ILE A 209 -8.21 2.44 -14.80
C ILE A 209 -8.81 2.46 -13.39
N GLY A 210 -8.80 1.31 -12.69
CA GLY A 210 -9.27 1.25 -11.31
C GLY A 210 -8.54 2.19 -10.34
N LEU A 211 -7.24 2.47 -10.56
CA LEU A 211 -6.52 3.45 -9.73
C LEU A 211 -6.92 4.89 -10.06
N LEU A 212 -7.16 5.18 -11.34
CA LEU A 212 -7.65 6.48 -11.78
C LEU A 212 -9.08 6.73 -11.27
N GLU A 213 -9.94 5.72 -11.27
CA GLU A 213 -11.30 5.78 -10.69
C GLU A 213 -11.26 5.96 -9.17
N LEU A 214 -10.36 5.27 -8.46
CA LEU A 214 -10.15 5.51 -7.03
C LEU A 214 -9.77 6.97 -6.74
N VAL A 215 -8.89 7.58 -7.54
CA VAL A 215 -8.51 8.99 -7.37
C VAL A 215 -9.72 9.91 -7.52
N GLU A 216 -10.62 9.62 -8.46
CA GLU A 216 -11.87 10.35 -8.66
C GLU A 216 -12.81 10.20 -7.45
N ASP A 217 -13.00 8.98 -6.96
CA ASP A 217 -13.86 8.68 -5.82
C ASP A 217 -13.34 9.29 -4.50
N VAL A 218 -12.01 9.37 -4.34
CA VAL A 218 -11.34 9.95 -3.16
C VAL A 218 -11.36 11.47 -3.20
N PHE A 219 -11.34 12.08 -4.39
CA PHE A 219 -11.37 13.55 -4.55
C PHE A 219 -12.80 14.12 -4.53
N HIS A 220 -13.78 13.41 -5.12
CA HIS A 220 -15.20 13.82 -5.17
C HIS A 220 -16.09 13.01 -4.21
N GLY A 221 -15.53 12.51 -3.12
CA GLY A 221 -16.21 11.63 -2.18
C GLY A 221 -17.41 12.31 -1.50
N THR A 222 -18.46 11.53 -1.23
CA THR A 222 -19.68 11.98 -0.52
C THR A 222 -19.44 12.46 0.92
N PHE A 223 -18.23 12.24 1.44
CA PHE A 223 -17.82 12.50 2.83
C PHE A 223 -16.61 13.46 2.91
N GLY A 224 -16.30 14.18 1.82
CA GLY A 224 -15.24 15.19 1.76
C GLY A 224 -14.08 14.81 0.85
N SER A 225 -13.10 15.72 0.79
CA SER A 225 -11.86 15.57 0.03
C SER A 225 -10.80 14.83 0.87
N PHE A 226 -10.13 13.87 0.24
CA PHE A 226 -9.06 13.09 0.85
C PHE A 226 -7.77 13.22 0.03
N LEU A 227 -6.65 13.21 0.72
CA LEU A 227 -5.31 13.27 0.16
C LEU A 227 -4.64 11.90 0.26
N MET A 228 -4.05 11.44 -0.84
CA MET A 228 -3.25 10.21 -0.86
C MET A 228 -1.80 10.61 -0.60
N CYS A 229 -1.30 10.40 0.62
CA CYS A 229 0.04 10.81 1.07
C CYS A 229 1.10 9.69 1.06
N ASP A 230 0.76 8.55 0.45
CA ASP A 230 1.69 7.43 0.25
C ASP A 230 1.23 6.50 -0.89
N VAL A 231 1.47 6.92 -2.14
CA VAL A 231 1.07 6.15 -3.33
C VAL A 231 2.21 5.22 -3.77
N ARG A 232 2.31 4.05 -3.14
CA ARG A 232 3.27 2.99 -3.52
C ARG A 232 2.57 1.78 -4.13
N ALA A 233 3.30 1.04 -4.97
CA ALA A 233 2.82 -0.24 -5.51
C ALA A 233 2.47 -1.26 -4.42
N THR A 234 3.09 -1.16 -3.23
CA THR A 234 2.80 -2.01 -2.07
C THR A 234 1.46 -1.74 -1.42
N SER A 235 0.94 -0.52 -1.56
CA SER A 235 -0.32 -0.10 -0.95
C SER A 235 -1.55 -0.61 -1.72
N PHE A 236 -1.33 -1.17 -2.91
CA PHE A 236 -2.39 -1.69 -3.78
C PHE A 236 -2.19 -3.17 -4.12
N GLY A 237 -3.28 -3.81 -4.49
CA GLY A 237 -3.33 -5.17 -5.03
C GLY A 237 -4.49 -5.29 -6.02
N TYR A 238 -4.78 -6.50 -6.46
CA TYR A 238 -5.91 -6.77 -7.33
C TYR A 238 -6.50 -8.18 -7.11
N ASN A 239 -7.77 -8.34 -7.46
CA ASN A 239 -8.47 -9.63 -7.40
C ASN A 239 -8.26 -10.46 -8.69
N ASP A 240 -8.81 -11.67 -8.76
CA ASP A 240 -8.68 -12.52 -9.96
C ASP A 240 -9.38 -11.96 -11.21
N ARG A 241 -10.26 -10.97 -11.04
CA ARG A 241 -10.91 -10.21 -12.12
C ARG A 241 -10.08 -9.00 -12.56
N HIS A 242 -8.91 -8.78 -11.93
CA HIS A 242 -8.04 -7.62 -12.16
C HIS A 242 -8.70 -6.28 -11.79
N ASP A 243 -9.62 -6.30 -10.83
CA ASP A 243 -10.14 -5.10 -10.20
C ASP A 243 -9.16 -4.67 -9.12
N LEU A 244 -8.77 -3.38 -9.13
CA LEU A 244 -7.84 -2.81 -8.15
C LEU A 244 -8.43 -2.88 -6.75
N LYS A 245 -7.60 -3.19 -5.75
CA LYS A 245 -7.94 -3.14 -4.33
C LYS A 245 -6.91 -2.34 -3.54
N VAL A 246 -7.37 -1.43 -2.68
CA VAL A 246 -6.53 -0.71 -1.71
C VAL A 246 -6.23 -1.63 -0.52
N MET A 247 -4.96 -1.96 -0.33
CA MET A 247 -4.50 -2.85 0.75
C MET A 247 -4.07 -2.09 1.99
N ASP A 248 -3.48 -0.92 1.79
CA ASP A 248 -3.02 -0.02 2.84
C ASP A 248 -3.59 1.37 2.57
N ALA A 249 -4.49 1.77 3.45
CA ALA A 249 -5.19 3.04 3.41
C ALA A 249 -4.73 4.00 4.51
N GLN A 250 -3.67 3.66 5.26
CA GLN A 250 -3.22 4.43 6.43
C GLN A 250 -2.93 5.90 6.08
N TYR A 251 -2.36 6.13 4.90
CA TYR A 251 -1.94 7.44 4.41
C TYR A 251 -2.92 8.08 3.43
N ILE A 252 -4.15 7.56 3.34
CA ILE A 252 -5.25 8.28 2.69
C ILE A 252 -5.97 9.05 3.77
N VAL A 253 -5.67 10.35 3.84
CA VAL A 253 -6.06 11.20 4.98
C VAL A 253 -7.07 12.26 4.55
N PRO A 254 -8.07 12.58 5.41
CA PRO A 254 -8.96 13.71 5.17
C PRO A 254 -8.17 15.02 5.05
N GLU A 255 -8.51 15.84 4.08
CA GLU A 255 -7.80 17.09 3.81
C GLU A 255 -7.80 18.02 5.04
N ALA A 256 -8.92 18.09 5.78
CA ALA A 256 -9.03 18.91 6.98
C ALA A 256 -8.03 18.53 8.09
N ILE A 257 -7.82 17.22 8.31
CA ILE A 257 -6.86 16.73 9.31
C ILE A 257 -5.43 17.01 8.87
N PHE A 258 -5.12 16.72 7.61
CA PHE A 258 -3.83 17.02 7.03
C PHE A 258 -3.47 18.51 7.19
N GLN A 259 -4.41 19.40 6.87
CA GLN A 259 -4.21 20.84 6.99
C GLN A 259 -4.01 21.27 8.46
N GLU A 260 -4.69 20.65 9.42
CA GLU A 260 -4.51 20.93 10.86
C GLU A 260 -3.11 20.51 11.33
N ASP A 261 -2.68 19.30 10.97
CA ASP A 261 -1.39 18.73 11.38
C ASP A 261 -0.21 19.51 10.77
N ILE A 262 -0.25 19.76 9.44
CA ILE A 262 0.87 20.40 8.73
C ILE A 262 1.06 21.86 9.15
N ARG A 263 -0.01 22.59 9.49
CA ARG A 263 0.06 23.99 9.97
C ARG A 263 0.79 24.13 11.31
N GLN A 264 0.88 23.05 12.08
CA GLN A 264 1.60 23.01 13.35
C GLN A 264 3.08 22.68 13.17
N GLN A 265 3.46 22.13 12.01
CA GLN A 265 4.82 21.76 11.69
C GLN A 265 5.68 23.00 11.41
N ARG A 266 6.84 23.05 12.06
CA ARG A 266 7.86 24.08 11.81
C ARG A 266 8.77 23.61 10.68
N CYS A 267 9.23 24.56 9.88
CA CYS A 267 10.12 24.31 8.76
C CYS A 267 11.15 25.42 8.62
N ASP A 268 12.32 25.06 8.13
CA ASP A 268 13.35 25.98 7.67
C ASP A 268 13.49 25.92 6.13
N VAL A 269 13.20 24.76 5.53
CA VAL A 269 13.15 24.53 4.09
C VAL A 269 11.85 23.84 3.66
N ASP A 270 11.49 23.94 2.38
CA ASP A 270 10.28 23.29 1.83
C ASP A 270 10.30 21.76 2.02
N GLU A 271 11.47 21.14 2.00
CA GLU A 271 11.63 19.68 2.19
C GLU A 271 11.25 19.20 3.60
N ASP A 272 11.26 20.10 4.60
CA ASP A 272 10.82 19.79 5.96
C ASP A 272 9.30 19.60 6.04
N CYS A 273 8.55 20.12 5.05
CA CYS A 273 7.10 20.09 4.98
C CYS A 273 6.58 18.84 4.26
N LEU A 274 7.05 17.67 4.71
CA LEU A 274 6.64 16.38 4.20
C LEU A 274 5.71 15.66 5.20
N TYR A 275 4.56 15.21 4.70
CA TYR A 275 3.66 14.30 5.39
C TYR A 275 3.63 12.95 4.66
N GLY A 276 3.73 11.85 5.41
CA GLY A 276 3.78 10.51 4.82
C GLY A 276 5.04 10.33 3.98
N ALA A 277 4.88 9.91 2.73
CA ALA A 277 5.98 9.69 1.79
C ALA A 277 6.01 10.72 0.64
N ASP A 278 4.87 11.30 0.26
CA ASP A 278 4.76 12.09 -0.99
C ASP A 278 3.88 13.36 -0.90
N CYS A 279 3.31 13.69 0.28
CA CYS A 279 2.56 14.93 0.49
C CYS A 279 3.51 16.07 0.90
N LEU A 280 4.02 16.80 -0.09
CA LEU A 280 4.87 17.98 0.09
C LEU A 280 4.05 19.28 0.04
N THR A 281 4.29 20.17 1.00
CA THR A 281 3.82 21.56 0.98
C THR A 281 5.00 22.54 0.93
N SER A 282 4.73 23.84 0.92
CA SER A 282 5.77 24.87 0.93
C SER A 282 6.00 25.40 2.34
N CYS A 283 7.21 25.85 2.64
CA CYS A 283 7.54 26.52 3.89
C CYS A 283 7.29 28.02 3.79
N ASP A 284 6.40 28.55 4.63
CA ASP A 284 6.27 30.00 4.81
C ASP A 284 7.42 30.48 5.70
N LEU A 285 8.51 30.91 5.07
CA LEU A 285 9.72 31.41 5.74
C LEU A 285 9.44 32.64 6.62
N THR A 286 8.33 33.35 6.45
CA THR A 286 7.97 34.47 7.33
C THR A 286 7.44 33.98 8.69
N LYS A 287 6.78 32.82 8.69
CA LYS A 287 6.19 32.20 9.90
C LYS A 287 6.99 31.01 10.42
N HIS A 288 8.01 30.56 9.67
CA HIS A 288 8.73 29.30 9.89
C HIS A 288 7.77 28.11 10.07
N ARG A 289 6.75 28.05 9.22
CA ARG A 289 5.67 27.06 9.28
C ARG A 289 5.24 26.61 7.89
N CYS A 290 4.84 25.36 7.79
CA CYS A 290 4.37 24.78 6.54
C CYS A 290 3.01 25.35 6.12
N THR A 291 2.83 25.53 4.81
CA THR A 291 1.55 25.90 4.21
C THR A 291 0.61 24.69 4.18
N PRO A 292 -0.72 24.92 4.19
CA PRO A 292 -1.70 23.84 4.13
C PRO A 292 -1.93 23.28 2.71
N GLU A 293 -1.41 23.94 1.68
CA GLU A 293 -1.68 23.58 0.29
C GLU A 293 -0.66 22.57 -0.23
N VAL A 294 -1.17 21.46 -0.76
CA VAL A 294 -0.32 20.40 -1.34
C VAL A 294 0.16 20.80 -2.72
N THR A 295 1.46 20.69 -2.94
CA THR A 295 2.11 21.06 -4.21
C THR A 295 1.78 20.10 -5.35
N ARG A 296 1.48 18.83 -5.05
CA ARG A 296 1.18 17.75 -6.01
C ARG A 296 -0.18 17.10 -5.73
N PRO A 297 -1.11 17.06 -6.70
CA PRO A 297 -2.42 16.45 -6.52
C PRO A 297 -2.35 14.91 -6.53
N ASN A 298 -3.40 14.26 -6.02
CA ASN A 298 -3.52 12.79 -5.98
C ASN A 298 -3.29 12.15 -7.35
N LEU A 299 -3.85 12.73 -8.41
CA LEU A 299 -3.70 12.21 -9.78
C LEU A 299 -2.25 12.23 -10.27
N ALA A 300 -1.47 13.26 -9.95
CA ALA A 300 -0.07 13.33 -10.34
C ALA A 300 0.74 12.18 -9.72
N LYS A 301 0.44 11.84 -8.45
CA LYS A 301 1.07 10.74 -7.71
C LYS A 301 0.64 9.38 -8.27
N ALA A 302 -0.65 9.21 -8.56
CA ALA A 302 -1.17 8.00 -9.19
C ALA A 302 -0.54 7.75 -10.57
N CYS A 303 -0.43 8.79 -11.41
CA CYS A 303 0.23 8.69 -12.70
C CYS A 303 1.73 8.35 -12.58
N GLU A 304 2.42 8.90 -11.58
CA GLU A 304 3.81 8.54 -11.31
C GLU A 304 3.95 7.06 -10.93
N ALA A 305 3.07 6.55 -10.06
CA ALA A 305 3.04 5.14 -9.68
C ALA A 305 2.71 4.22 -10.86
N LEU A 306 1.84 4.65 -11.79
CA LEU A 306 1.42 3.85 -12.95
C LEU A 306 2.41 3.90 -14.11
N LYS A 307 3.19 4.97 -14.27
CA LYS A 307 4.02 5.24 -15.45
C LYS A 307 4.81 4.03 -15.90
N ASP A 308 5.62 3.51 -14.99
CA ASP A 308 6.50 2.38 -15.25
C ASP A 308 5.73 1.06 -15.44
N TYR A 309 4.61 0.92 -14.76
CA TYR A 309 3.76 -0.27 -14.82
C TYR A 309 3.07 -0.43 -16.18
N ILE A 310 2.44 0.65 -16.67
CA ILE A 310 1.61 0.62 -17.87
C ILE A 310 2.41 0.81 -19.17
N LEU A 311 3.51 1.56 -19.16
CA LEU A 311 4.37 1.72 -20.35
C LEU A 311 5.11 0.42 -20.69
N ARG A 312 5.37 -0.44 -19.70
CA ARG A 312 6.01 -1.74 -19.91
C ARG A 312 5.07 -2.75 -20.56
N GLY A 313 5.37 -3.07 -21.82
CA GLY A 313 4.56 -3.98 -22.64
C GLY A 313 3.43 -3.27 -23.38
N ALA A 314 3.44 -1.93 -23.40
CA ALA A 314 2.46 -1.14 -24.13
C ALA A 314 2.53 -1.42 -25.64
N PRO A 315 1.38 -1.66 -26.29
CA PRO A 315 1.27 -1.72 -27.74
C PRO A 315 1.83 -0.47 -28.40
N SER A 316 2.56 -0.62 -29.51
CA SER A 316 3.22 0.50 -30.19
C SER A 316 2.26 1.58 -30.67
N ASP A 317 1.00 1.22 -30.96
CA ASP A 317 -0.03 2.15 -31.41
C ASP A 317 -0.56 3.07 -30.31
N VAL A 318 -0.38 2.72 -29.03
CA VAL A 318 -0.87 3.50 -27.88
C VAL A 318 0.29 4.08 -27.06
N ARG A 319 1.47 3.47 -27.12
CA ARG A 319 2.60 3.78 -26.25
C ARG A 319 3.01 5.25 -26.26
N GLU A 320 3.13 5.87 -27.43
CA GLU A 320 3.58 7.26 -27.56
C GLU A 320 2.57 8.24 -26.95
N GLU A 321 1.29 8.09 -27.28
CA GLU A 321 0.23 8.94 -26.73
C GLU A 321 0.06 8.72 -25.22
N LEU A 322 0.12 7.47 -24.76
CA LEU A 322 0.04 7.14 -23.34
C LEU A 322 1.19 7.75 -22.54
N GLU A 323 2.41 7.68 -23.06
CA GLU A 323 3.60 8.27 -22.45
C GLU A 323 3.44 9.80 -22.32
N LYS A 324 3.00 10.45 -23.39
CA LYS A 324 2.73 11.89 -23.39
C LYS A 324 1.68 12.30 -22.35
N GLN A 325 0.55 11.59 -22.29
CA GLN A 325 -0.52 11.87 -21.32
C GLN A 325 -0.06 11.62 -19.87
N LEU A 326 0.74 10.58 -19.63
CA LEU A 326 1.30 10.30 -18.30
C LEU A 326 2.27 11.38 -17.84
N TYR A 327 3.16 11.88 -18.71
CA TYR A 327 4.05 12.99 -18.34
C TYR A 327 3.30 14.29 -18.08
N ALA A 328 2.27 14.59 -18.88
CA ALA A 328 1.38 15.74 -18.60
C ALA A 328 0.69 15.59 -17.24
N CYS A 329 0.20 14.39 -16.93
CA CYS A 329 -0.42 14.07 -15.65
C CYS A 329 0.54 14.23 -14.45
N ILE A 330 1.77 13.74 -14.56
CA ILE A 330 2.79 13.83 -13.50
C ILE A 330 3.21 15.28 -13.26
N ALA A 331 3.19 16.11 -14.31
CA ALA A 331 3.55 17.52 -14.24
C ALA A 331 2.45 18.42 -13.61
N LEU A 332 1.27 17.87 -13.30
CA LEU A 332 0.23 18.59 -12.59
C LEU A 332 0.75 19.07 -11.23
N LYS A 333 0.52 20.35 -10.94
CA LYS A 333 0.78 20.96 -9.63
C LYS A 333 -0.54 21.09 -8.87
N GLY A 334 -0.55 21.59 -7.63
CA GLY A 334 -1.75 22.02 -6.92
C GLY A 334 -1.69 23.53 -6.65
N SER A 335 -2.78 24.28 -6.89
CA SER A 335 -3.15 25.58 -6.29
C SER A 335 -3.92 26.61 -7.17
N THR A 336 -4.60 26.26 -8.27
CA THR A 336 -5.42 27.26 -9.00
C THR A 336 -6.77 26.71 -9.49
N GLU A 337 -7.83 27.51 -9.44
CA GLU A 337 -9.20 27.16 -9.87
C GLU A 337 -9.29 26.69 -11.34
N HIS A 338 -8.32 27.04 -12.18
CA HIS A 338 -8.24 26.51 -13.56
C HIS A 338 -7.77 25.05 -13.64
N MET A 339 -7.28 24.47 -12.53
CA MET A 339 -6.63 23.16 -12.50
C MET A 339 -7.59 22.00 -12.28
N GLU A 340 -8.78 22.23 -11.73
CA GLU A 340 -9.80 21.18 -11.63
C GLU A 340 -10.25 20.71 -13.03
N ILE A 341 -10.34 21.64 -13.98
CA ILE A 341 -10.69 21.34 -15.38
C ILE A 341 -9.59 20.52 -16.05
N GLU A 342 -8.32 20.90 -15.87
CA GLU A 342 -7.17 20.16 -16.41
C GLU A 342 -7.05 18.76 -15.81
N HIS A 343 -7.29 18.64 -14.50
CA HIS A 343 -7.33 17.38 -13.77
C HIS A 343 -8.39 16.43 -14.36
N SER A 344 -9.64 16.88 -14.46
CA SER A 344 -10.72 16.08 -15.05
C SER A 344 -10.47 15.73 -16.52
N LEU A 345 -9.89 16.65 -17.30
CA LEU A 345 -9.57 16.40 -18.71
C LEU A 345 -8.51 15.31 -18.89
N ILE A 346 -7.37 15.43 -18.19
CA ILE A 346 -6.28 14.46 -18.27
C ILE A 346 -6.75 13.08 -17.77
N LEU A 347 -7.46 13.06 -16.64
CA LEU A 347 -8.03 11.84 -16.08
C LEU A 347 -8.93 11.13 -17.10
N ASN A 348 -9.86 11.85 -17.71
CA ASN A 348 -10.79 11.29 -18.69
C ASN A 348 -10.11 10.86 -19.98
N ASN A 349 -9.11 11.60 -20.46
CA ASN A 349 -8.31 11.22 -21.62
C ASN A 349 -7.54 9.92 -21.38
N LEU A 350 -6.88 9.79 -20.22
CA LEU A 350 -6.17 8.56 -19.83
C LEU A 350 -7.13 7.37 -19.73
N LYS A 351 -8.25 7.51 -19.01
CA LYS A 351 -9.28 6.46 -18.90
C LYS A 351 -9.79 6.04 -20.27
N THR A 352 -10.11 7.00 -21.14
CA THR A 352 -10.64 6.73 -22.49
C THR A 352 -9.62 6.03 -23.38
N LEU A 353 -8.35 6.44 -23.32
CA LEU A 353 -7.26 5.83 -24.09
C LEU A 353 -7.06 4.36 -23.71
N LEU A 354 -7.06 4.08 -22.40
CA LEU A 354 -6.95 2.71 -21.88
C LEU A 354 -8.19 1.88 -22.21
N TRP A 355 -9.39 2.44 -21.96
CA TRP A 355 -10.67 1.76 -22.21
C TRP A 355 -10.84 1.37 -23.67
N LYS A 356 -10.54 2.27 -24.60
CA LYS A 356 -10.62 2.02 -26.04
C LYS A 356 -9.76 0.83 -26.47
N LYS A 357 -8.64 0.58 -25.78
CA LYS A 357 -7.75 -0.53 -26.12
C LYS A 357 -8.23 -1.87 -25.56
N ILE A 358 -8.83 -1.87 -24.36
CA ILE A 358 -9.31 -3.09 -23.70
C ILE A 358 -10.74 -3.48 -24.11
N SER A 359 -11.57 -2.55 -24.54
CA SER A 359 -12.96 -2.83 -24.94
C SER A 359 -13.09 -3.78 -26.13
N HIS A 360 -12.04 -3.91 -26.94
CA HIS A 360 -11.97 -4.83 -28.07
C HIS A 360 -11.36 -6.20 -27.74
N THR A 361 -10.80 -6.37 -26.53
CA THR A 361 -10.29 -7.66 -26.07
C THR A 361 -11.41 -8.46 -25.41
N LYS A 362 -11.63 -9.71 -25.85
CA LYS A 362 -12.71 -10.61 -25.40
C LYS A 362 -12.65 -11.01 -23.91
N ASP A 363 -11.72 -10.46 -23.15
CA ASP A 363 -11.43 -10.80 -21.76
C ASP A 363 -11.89 -9.68 -20.79
N SER A 364 -12.92 -8.91 -21.17
CA SER A 364 -13.55 -7.88 -20.31
C SER A 364 -14.51 -8.51 -19.29
#